data_AF-A0A239P3Q3-F1
#
_entry.id   AF-A0A239P3Q3-F1
#
_cell.length_a   1.000
_cell.length_b   1.000
_cell.length_c   1.000
_cell.angle_alpha   90.00
_cell.angle_beta   90.00
_cell.angle_gamma   90.00
#
_symmetry.space_group_name_H-M   'P 1'
#
loop_
_entity.id
_entity.type
_entity.pdbx_description
1 polymer ?
#
loop_
_entity_poly.entity_id
_entity_poly.type
_entity_poly.pdbx_seq_one_letter_code
_entity_poly.pdbx_strand_id
1 'polypeptide(L)'
;MTEASSIEATAKLAQRCFASNPVVILGSGASLHHGLPGMTDLQEALAADIQADAGAEADAWHQVQAALSSGNHLEQALGATALPASLTAKIISATWNCISKKDREVYLRAVVGSENFPISDLLQRLFQSTNTSINIVTTNYDRLAEYASDAAGIAFATGFLPGYIQAREGSDRITISRGGKAARTARIWKVHGSLDWFQRSDGTVVSAALFELPAALLPLIVSPGVSKFERTHDEPFRSAIQGADRALEHALGYLCIGFGFRDTHIEPKLVERCRNTNVPIVVLARSLTEEAKAFLKSKAGSSYLALEESCGGTRAYSHQHPDGIDLPGDDFWSLNGFMRLVT
;
A
#
# COMPACT_ATOMS: atom_id res chain seq x y z
N MET A 1 -7.13 -33.45 12.85
CA MET A 1 -7.81 -32.17 13.19
C MET A 1 -9.05 -32.08 12.32
N THR A 2 -10.22 -31.77 12.87
CA THR A 2 -11.43 -31.55 12.05
C THR A 2 -11.35 -30.18 11.38
N GLU A 3 -12.03 -30.00 10.24
CA GLU A 3 -12.10 -28.72 9.52
C GLU A 3 -12.58 -27.57 10.42
N ALA A 4 -13.60 -27.82 11.25
CA ALA A 4 -14.09 -26.86 12.24
C ALA A 4 -13.01 -26.43 13.25
N SER A 5 -12.13 -27.34 13.67
CA SER A 5 -11.02 -27.02 14.57
C SER A 5 -9.94 -26.18 13.90
N SER A 6 -9.75 -26.32 12.58
CA SER A 6 -8.81 -25.51 11.79
C SER A 6 -9.32 -24.08 11.63
N ILE A 7 -10.60 -23.90 11.32
CA ILE A 7 -11.22 -22.56 11.19
C ILE A 7 -11.18 -21.82 12.53
N GLU A 8 -11.48 -22.50 13.64
CA GLU A 8 -11.42 -21.89 14.97
C GLU A 8 -10.00 -21.42 15.32
N ALA A 9 -8.97 -22.21 15.00
CA ALA A 9 -7.57 -21.83 15.24
C ALA A 9 -7.17 -20.60 14.39
N THR A 10 -7.57 -20.59 13.11
CA THR A 10 -7.38 -19.44 12.21
C THR A 10 -8.07 -18.19 12.72
N ALA A 11 -9.34 -18.30 13.16
CA ALA A 11 -10.10 -17.18 13.71
C ALA A 11 -9.44 -16.61 14.96
N LYS A 12 -8.92 -17.45 15.87
CA LYS A 12 -8.19 -16.99 17.07
C LYS A 12 -6.95 -16.17 16.74
N LEU A 13 -6.16 -16.57 15.74
CA LEU A 13 -4.99 -15.81 15.29
C LEU A 13 -5.39 -14.47 14.66
N ALA A 14 -6.41 -14.50 13.79
CA ALA A 14 -6.96 -13.32 13.15
C ALA A 14 -7.48 -12.30 14.19
N GLN A 15 -8.32 -12.75 15.12
CA GLN A 15 -8.89 -11.94 16.19
C GLN A 15 -7.83 -11.35 17.11
N ARG A 16 -6.80 -12.13 17.46
CA ARG A 16 -5.68 -11.65 18.29
C ARG A 16 -4.95 -10.49 17.63
N CYS A 17 -4.66 -10.58 16.33
CA CYS A 17 -4.03 -9.49 15.60
C CYS A 17 -4.98 -8.30 15.42
N PHE A 18 -6.25 -8.54 15.15
CA PHE A 18 -7.24 -7.47 14.97
C PHE A 18 -7.45 -6.67 16.27
N ALA A 19 -7.55 -7.36 17.41
CA ALA A 19 -7.75 -6.76 18.72
C ALA A 19 -6.57 -5.87 19.17
N SER A 20 -5.37 -6.02 18.59
CA SER A 20 -4.21 -5.21 18.94
C SER A 20 -4.17 -3.84 18.26
N ASN A 21 -5.21 -3.46 17.52
CA ASN A 21 -5.24 -2.26 16.67
C ASN A 21 -4.03 -2.25 15.71
N PRO A 22 -3.97 -3.20 14.78
CA PRO A 22 -2.79 -3.40 13.97
C PRO A 22 -2.52 -2.20 13.07
N VAL A 23 -1.25 -1.96 12.77
CA VAL A 23 -0.90 -1.09 11.64
C VAL A 23 -1.30 -1.81 10.36
N VAL A 24 -2.13 -1.16 9.56
CA VAL A 24 -2.59 -1.70 8.27
C VAL A 24 -1.53 -1.38 7.23
N ILE A 25 -1.11 -2.38 6.45
CA ILE A 25 -0.10 -2.23 5.40
C ILE A 25 -0.73 -2.60 4.06
N LEU A 26 -0.83 -1.63 3.16
CA LEU A 26 -1.46 -1.82 1.85
C LEU A 26 -0.38 -1.87 0.76
N GLY A 27 -0.32 -2.98 0.03
CA GLY A 27 0.42 -3.09 -1.22
C GLY A 27 -0.51 -3.06 -2.44
N SER A 28 0.06 -3.19 -3.64
CA SER A 28 -0.69 -3.04 -4.90
C SER A 28 -1.84 -4.06 -5.03
N GLY A 29 -1.71 -5.24 -4.41
CA GLY A 29 -2.77 -6.24 -4.37
C GLY A 29 -4.04 -5.77 -3.67
N ALA A 30 -3.94 -4.80 -2.75
CA ALA A 30 -5.11 -4.18 -2.11
C ALA A 30 -5.91 -3.32 -3.10
N SER A 31 -5.30 -2.83 -4.17
CA SER A 31 -5.96 -1.94 -5.14
C SER A 31 -6.54 -2.68 -6.35
N LEU A 32 -6.02 -3.87 -6.67
CA LEU A 32 -6.41 -4.65 -7.85
C LEU A 32 -7.92 -4.93 -7.95
N HIS A 33 -8.57 -5.23 -6.82
CA HIS A 33 -10.01 -5.54 -6.81
C HIS A 33 -10.92 -4.36 -7.17
N HIS A 34 -10.40 -3.14 -7.11
CA HIS A 34 -11.09 -1.93 -7.57
C HIS A 34 -10.78 -1.57 -9.03
N GLY A 35 -10.01 -2.41 -9.74
CA GLY A 35 -9.63 -2.19 -11.14
C GLY A 35 -8.44 -1.25 -11.33
N LEU A 36 -7.68 -0.96 -10.26
CA LEU A 36 -6.41 -0.25 -10.35
C LEU A 36 -5.31 -1.18 -10.91
N PRO A 37 -4.33 -0.62 -11.65
CA PRO A 37 -3.29 -1.41 -12.29
C PRO A 37 -2.34 -2.05 -11.28
N GLY A 38 -1.97 -3.31 -11.54
CA GLY A 38 -0.85 -3.98 -10.92
C GLY A 38 0.48 -3.64 -11.57
N MET A 39 1.55 -4.32 -11.10
CA MET A 39 2.90 -4.13 -11.65
C MET A 39 3.03 -4.57 -13.11
N THR A 40 2.29 -5.60 -13.52
CA THR A 40 2.26 -6.07 -14.91
C THR A 40 1.58 -5.05 -15.82
N ASP A 41 0.43 -4.52 -15.41
CA ASP A 41 -0.29 -3.49 -16.17
C ASP A 41 0.58 -2.22 -16.33
N LEU A 42 1.29 -1.83 -15.27
CA LEU A 42 2.22 -0.70 -15.31
C LEU A 42 3.39 -0.96 -16.26
N GLN A 43 3.96 -2.17 -16.25
CA GLN A 43 5.04 -2.54 -17.17
C GLN A 43 4.58 -2.44 -18.63
N GLU A 44 3.38 -2.95 -18.94
CA GLU A 44 2.79 -2.87 -20.29
C GLU A 44 2.53 -1.41 -20.70
N ALA A 45 1.97 -0.60 -19.80
CA ALA A 45 1.73 0.81 -20.06
C ALA A 45 3.03 1.58 -20.33
N LEU A 46 4.08 1.36 -19.53
CA LEU A 46 5.38 2.00 -19.75
C LEU A 46 6.01 1.54 -21.08
N ALA A 47 5.89 0.26 -21.43
CA ALA A 47 6.40 -0.23 -22.71
C ALA A 47 5.71 0.42 -23.93
N ALA A 48 4.43 0.77 -23.80
CA ALA A 48 3.64 1.40 -24.86
C ALA A 48 3.84 2.93 -24.92
N ASP A 49 3.90 3.60 -23.77
CA ASP A 49 3.80 5.05 -23.69
C ASP A 49 5.16 5.77 -23.73
N ILE A 50 6.25 5.10 -23.37
CA ILE A 50 7.57 5.74 -23.32
C ILE A 50 8.12 5.99 -24.72
N GLN A 51 8.25 7.28 -25.05
CA GLN A 51 8.93 7.78 -26.25
C GLN A 51 10.30 8.32 -25.84
N ALA A 52 11.31 7.46 -25.90
CA ALA A 52 12.70 7.83 -25.60
C ALA A 52 13.31 8.65 -26.75
N ASP A 53 13.98 9.74 -26.41
CA ASP A 53 14.71 10.55 -27.40
C ASP A 53 15.99 9.83 -27.86
N ALA A 54 16.52 10.23 -29.03
CA ALA A 54 17.75 9.64 -29.55
C ALA A 54 18.95 9.84 -28.60
N GLY A 55 19.91 8.92 -28.66
CA GLY A 55 21.11 8.93 -27.81
C GLY A 55 20.86 8.28 -26.46
N ALA A 56 21.25 8.95 -25.38
CA ALA A 56 21.32 8.35 -24.05
C ALA A 56 19.98 7.82 -23.52
N GLU A 57 18.84 8.44 -23.89
CA GLU A 57 17.53 7.90 -23.48
C GLU A 57 17.20 6.60 -24.19
N ALA A 58 17.35 6.55 -25.52
CA ALA A 58 17.11 5.34 -26.30
C ALA A 58 17.99 4.17 -25.83
N ASP A 59 19.29 4.43 -25.58
CA ASP A 59 20.21 3.41 -25.09
C ASP A 59 19.80 2.87 -23.71
N ALA A 60 19.43 3.76 -22.78
CA ALA A 60 18.97 3.38 -21.44
C ALA A 60 17.63 2.62 -21.51
N TRP A 61 16.69 3.09 -22.32
CA TRP A 61 15.40 2.43 -22.47
C TRP A 61 15.52 1.03 -23.10
N HIS A 62 16.39 0.86 -24.08
CA HIS A 62 16.69 -0.46 -24.64
C HIS A 62 17.27 -1.43 -23.61
N GLN A 63 18.12 -0.97 -22.68
CA GLN A 63 18.61 -1.80 -21.59
C GLN A 63 17.48 -2.23 -20.65
N VAL A 64 16.56 -1.32 -20.30
CA VAL A 64 15.38 -1.65 -19.50
C VAL A 64 14.53 -2.71 -20.21
N GLN A 65 14.25 -2.53 -21.50
CA GLN A 65 13.48 -3.49 -22.30
C GLN A 65 14.17 -4.86 -22.37
N ALA A 66 15.48 -4.90 -22.54
CA ALA A 66 16.26 -6.14 -22.55
C ALA A 66 16.22 -6.86 -21.19
N ALA A 67 16.33 -6.12 -20.08
CA ALA A 67 16.22 -6.67 -18.73
C ALA A 67 14.83 -7.28 -18.47
N LEU A 68 13.76 -6.58 -18.86
CA LEU A 68 12.37 -7.09 -18.79
C LEU A 68 12.21 -8.38 -19.61
N SER A 69 12.78 -8.40 -20.82
CA SER A 69 12.71 -9.56 -21.72
C SER A 69 13.49 -10.77 -21.19
N SER A 70 14.45 -10.53 -20.30
CA SER A 70 15.25 -11.56 -19.62
C SER A 70 14.59 -12.11 -18.36
N GLY A 71 13.36 -11.68 -18.05
CA GLY A 71 12.58 -12.15 -16.89
C GLY A 71 12.72 -11.31 -15.62
N ASN A 72 13.45 -10.19 -15.67
CA ASN A 72 13.48 -9.26 -14.54
C ASN A 72 12.13 -8.58 -14.41
N HIS A 73 11.66 -8.38 -13.17
CA HIS A 73 10.47 -7.57 -12.94
C HIS A 73 10.78 -6.07 -13.08
N LEU A 74 9.74 -5.26 -13.31
CA LEU A 74 9.85 -3.83 -13.61
C LEU A 74 10.81 -3.05 -12.68
N GLU A 75 10.68 -3.25 -11.37
CA GLU A 75 11.52 -2.58 -10.39
C GLU A 75 13.02 -2.94 -10.51
N GLN A 76 13.35 -4.21 -10.80
CA GLN A 76 14.73 -4.64 -11.04
C GLN A 76 15.27 -4.07 -12.34
N ALA A 77 14.46 -4.10 -13.41
CA ALA A 77 14.86 -3.59 -14.71
C ALA A 77 15.14 -2.08 -14.67
N LEU A 78 14.28 -1.29 -14.02
CA LEU A 78 14.47 0.15 -13.86
C LEU A 78 15.60 0.50 -12.89
N GLY A 79 15.84 -0.33 -11.86
CA GLY A 79 16.89 -0.07 -10.86
C GLY A 79 18.29 -0.50 -11.27
N ALA A 80 18.43 -1.41 -12.22
CA ALA A 80 19.72 -1.86 -12.73
C ALA A 80 20.30 -0.93 -13.82
N THR A 81 19.50 -0.01 -14.37
CA THR A 81 19.89 0.88 -15.45
C THR A 81 20.08 2.31 -14.95
N ALA A 82 21.18 2.95 -15.36
CA ALA A 82 21.38 4.38 -15.13
C ALA A 82 20.50 5.20 -16.09
N LEU A 83 19.39 5.73 -15.57
CA LEU A 83 18.40 6.46 -16.36
C LEU A 83 18.72 7.96 -16.41
N PRO A 84 18.80 8.58 -17.60
CA PRO A 84 18.87 10.04 -17.73
C PRO A 84 17.66 10.72 -17.04
N ALA A 85 17.87 11.92 -16.48
CA ALA A 85 16.83 12.65 -15.75
C ALA A 85 15.56 12.91 -16.60
N SER A 86 15.72 13.15 -17.89
CA SER A 86 14.62 13.36 -18.83
C SER A 86 13.80 12.08 -19.09
N LEU A 87 14.46 10.92 -19.23
CA LEU A 87 13.78 9.62 -19.32
C LEU A 87 13.06 9.28 -18.00
N THR A 88 13.70 9.56 -16.86
CA THR A 88 13.08 9.42 -15.53
C THR A 88 11.80 10.24 -15.42
N ALA A 89 11.80 11.49 -15.90
CA ALA A 89 10.60 12.33 -15.90
C ALA A 89 9.48 11.76 -16.78
N LYS A 90 9.82 11.17 -17.94
CA LYS A 90 8.85 10.47 -18.82
C LYS A 90 8.25 9.24 -18.11
N ILE A 91 9.07 8.44 -17.43
CA ILE A 91 8.62 7.26 -16.65
C ILE A 91 7.69 7.67 -15.51
N ILE A 92 8.04 8.71 -14.75
CA ILE A 92 7.19 9.23 -13.67
C ILE A 92 5.84 9.70 -14.23
N SER A 93 5.86 10.45 -15.33
CA SER A 93 4.63 10.98 -15.96
C SER A 93 3.74 9.87 -16.51
N ALA A 94 4.33 8.88 -17.19
CA ALA A 94 3.61 7.72 -17.71
C ALA A 94 3.02 6.85 -16.58
N THR A 95 3.80 6.62 -15.52
CA THR A 95 3.32 5.93 -14.30
C THR A 95 2.13 6.67 -13.70
N TRP A 96 2.24 7.99 -13.51
CA TRP A 96 1.17 8.80 -12.95
C TRP A 96 -0.09 8.72 -13.80
N ASN A 97 0.03 8.88 -15.13
CA ASN A 97 -1.11 8.84 -16.05
C ASN A 97 -1.82 7.47 -16.07
N CYS A 98 -1.03 6.38 -16.11
CA CYS A 98 -1.55 5.01 -16.11
C CYS A 98 -2.46 4.77 -14.89
N ILE A 99 -1.99 5.11 -13.70
CA ILE A 99 -2.70 4.85 -12.45
C ILE A 99 -3.81 5.86 -12.24
N SER A 100 -3.59 7.15 -12.53
CA SER A 100 -4.56 8.23 -12.37
C SER A 100 -5.83 8.01 -13.18
N LYS A 101 -5.71 7.42 -14.39
CA LYS A 101 -6.87 7.03 -15.21
C LYS A 101 -7.79 6.06 -14.47
N LYS A 102 -7.23 5.02 -13.85
CA LYS A 102 -8.01 4.02 -13.10
C LYS A 102 -8.46 4.53 -11.75
N ASP A 103 -7.63 5.29 -11.05
CA ASP A 103 -7.99 5.96 -9.81
C ASP A 103 -9.20 6.91 -10.00
N ARG A 104 -9.28 7.62 -11.13
CA ARG A 104 -10.46 8.42 -11.53
C ARG A 104 -11.71 7.57 -11.67
N GLU A 105 -11.61 6.40 -12.30
CA GLU A 105 -12.76 5.48 -12.44
C GLU A 105 -13.29 5.05 -11.06
N VAL A 106 -12.39 4.72 -10.12
CA VAL A 106 -12.77 4.41 -8.72
C VAL A 106 -13.42 5.62 -8.05
N TYR A 107 -12.81 6.80 -8.15
CA TYR A 107 -13.34 8.03 -7.57
C TYR A 107 -14.77 8.33 -8.05
N LEU A 108 -15.03 8.21 -9.36
CA LEU A 108 -16.35 8.44 -9.92
C LEU A 108 -17.38 7.43 -9.40
N ARG A 109 -17.02 6.14 -9.28
CA ARG A 109 -17.88 5.11 -8.69
C ARG A 109 -18.15 5.39 -7.20
N ALA A 110 -17.16 5.89 -6.47
CA ALA A 110 -17.32 6.29 -5.06
C ALA A 110 -18.29 7.46 -4.91
N VAL A 111 -18.16 8.50 -5.74
CA VAL A 111 -19.03 9.70 -5.69
C VAL A 111 -20.50 9.36 -5.95
N VAL A 112 -20.79 8.42 -6.85
CA VAL A 112 -22.17 7.98 -7.12
C VAL A 112 -22.67 6.90 -6.17
N GLY A 113 -21.85 6.48 -5.20
CA GLY A 113 -22.21 5.48 -4.18
C GLY A 113 -22.28 4.05 -4.70
N SER A 114 -21.61 3.73 -5.82
CA SER A 114 -21.58 2.39 -6.42
C SER A 114 -20.29 1.62 -6.14
N GLU A 115 -19.34 2.20 -5.41
CA GLU A 115 -18.10 1.56 -5.01
C GLU A 115 -18.21 1.01 -3.58
N ASN A 116 -17.80 -0.24 -3.38
CA ASN A 116 -17.70 -0.84 -2.05
C ASN A 116 -16.24 -0.89 -1.63
N PHE A 117 -15.91 -0.35 -0.47
CA PHE A 117 -14.56 -0.32 0.06
C PHE A 117 -14.44 -1.21 1.30
N PRO A 118 -13.89 -2.43 1.19
CA PRO A 118 -13.64 -3.30 2.35
C PRO A 118 -12.76 -2.64 3.43
N ILE A 119 -11.91 -1.69 3.03
CA ILE A 119 -11.10 -0.86 3.96
C ILE A 119 -12.00 0.05 4.82
N SER A 120 -13.13 0.53 4.30
CA SER A 120 -14.11 1.31 5.08
C SER A 120 -14.65 0.48 6.24
N ASP A 121 -15.05 -0.76 5.97
CA ASP A 121 -15.56 -1.68 6.99
C ASP A 121 -14.50 -2.00 8.04
N LEU A 122 -13.27 -2.27 7.60
CA LEU A 122 -12.12 -2.46 8.49
C LEU A 122 -11.94 -1.26 9.44
N LEU A 123 -11.91 -0.04 8.91
CA LEU A 123 -11.72 1.17 9.71
C LEU A 123 -12.86 1.39 10.69
N GLN A 124 -14.11 1.25 10.24
CA GLN A 124 -15.28 1.38 11.11
C GLN A 124 -15.23 0.39 12.27
N ARG A 125 -14.86 -0.87 12.02
CA ARG A 125 -14.74 -1.91 13.05
C ARG A 125 -13.61 -1.64 14.03
N LEU A 126 -12.43 -1.28 13.54
CA LEU A 126 -11.30 -0.91 14.40
C LEU A 126 -11.62 0.30 15.29
N PHE A 127 -12.43 1.24 14.79
CA PHE A 127 -12.93 2.37 15.57
C PHE A 127 -14.13 2.04 16.47
N GLN A 128 -14.75 0.87 16.42
CA GLN A 128 -15.75 0.47 17.43
C GLN A 128 -15.12 0.20 18.81
N SER A 129 -13.79 0.29 18.93
CA SER A 129 -13.03 0.19 20.17
C SER A 129 -12.69 1.57 20.78
N THR A 130 -11.76 1.58 21.75
CA THR A 130 -11.20 2.81 22.35
C THR A 130 -10.19 3.52 21.43
N ASN A 131 -9.92 2.98 20.24
CA ASN A 131 -8.99 3.58 19.30
C ASN A 131 -9.46 4.97 18.85
N THR A 132 -8.53 5.93 18.87
CA THR A 132 -8.72 7.29 18.36
C THR A 132 -7.95 7.54 17.06
N SER A 133 -6.98 6.69 16.75
CA SER A 133 -6.20 6.72 15.52
C SER A 133 -5.90 5.31 15.03
N ILE A 134 -5.98 5.12 13.72
CA ILE A 134 -5.53 3.92 13.01
C ILE A 134 -4.42 4.36 12.06
N ASN A 135 -3.31 3.63 12.00
CA ASN A 135 -2.24 3.91 11.04
C ASN A 135 -2.36 2.97 9.85
N ILE A 136 -2.31 3.53 8.66
CA ILE A 136 -2.22 2.85 7.39
C ILE A 136 -0.86 3.23 6.78
N VAL A 137 -0.02 2.27 6.47
CA VAL A 137 1.22 2.47 5.70
C VAL A 137 0.99 1.87 4.32
N THR A 138 1.33 2.59 3.26
CA THR A 138 1.14 2.06 1.91
C THR A 138 2.25 2.46 0.95
N THR A 139 2.58 1.51 0.08
CA THR A 139 3.48 1.68 -1.06
C THR A 139 2.74 2.12 -2.32
N ASN A 140 1.40 2.22 -2.26
CA ASN A 140 0.56 2.54 -3.42
C ASN A 140 0.46 4.04 -3.61
N TYR A 141 0.49 4.47 -4.87
CA TYR A 141 0.31 5.88 -5.24
C TYR A 141 -1.15 6.31 -5.29
N ASP A 142 -2.06 5.35 -5.50
CA ASP A 142 -3.50 5.59 -5.58
C ASP A 142 -4.08 6.16 -4.29
N ARG A 143 -5.30 6.70 -4.37
CA ARG A 143 -5.99 7.37 -3.26
C ARG A 143 -7.05 6.47 -2.61
N LEU A 144 -6.89 5.16 -2.72
CA LEU A 144 -7.92 4.21 -2.28
C LEU A 144 -8.19 4.26 -0.77
N ALA A 145 -7.15 4.40 0.04
CA ALA A 145 -7.28 4.48 1.50
C ALA A 145 -8.00 5.77 1.94
N GLU A 146 -7.79 6.86 1.21
CA GLU A 146 -8.47 8.14 1.37
C GLU A 146 -9.95 8.01 1.00
N TYR A 147 -10.26 7.47 -0.19
CA TYR A 147 -11.63 7.23 -0.62
C TYR A 147 -12.40 6.33 0.35
N ALA A 148 -11.75 5.27 0.86
CA ALA A 148 -12.34 4.38 1.86
C ALA A 148 -12.58 5.10 3.20
N SER A 149 -11.70 6.02 3.62
CA SER A 149 -11.88 6.82 4.83
C SER A 149 -13.07 7.77 4.67
N ASP A 150 -13.15 8.46 3.54
CA ASP A 150 -14.27 9.37 3.21
C ASP A 150 -15.61 8.64 3.13
N ALA A 151 -15.66 7.51 2.42
CA ALA A 151 -16.86 6.68 2.30
C ALA A 151 -17.34 6.15 3.66
N ALA A 152 -16.41 5.93 4.61
CA ALA A 152 -16.73 5.54 5.98
C ALA A 152 -17.15 6.72 6.89
N GLY A 153 -17.06 7.96 6.42
CA GLY A 153 -17.28 9.16 7.25
C GLY A 153 -16.19 9.39 8.31
N ILE A 154 -14.99 8.90 8.05
CA ILE A 154 -13.83 8.93 8.95
C ILE A 154 -12.84 9.99 8.45
N ALA A 155 -12.37 10.86 9.36
CA ALA A 155 -11.34 11.81 9.01
C ALA A 155 -10.02 11.09 8.68
N PHE A 156 -9.27 11.59 7.71
CA PHE A 156 -7.93 11.07 7.41
C PHE A 156 -6.87 12.17 7.39
N ALA A 157 -5.61 11.77 7.53
CA ALA A 157 -4.46 12.65 7.41
C ALA A 157 -3.33 11.96 6.65
N THR A 158 -2.76 12.66 5.66
CA THR A 158 -1.67 12.18 4.78
C THR A 158 -0.38 12.99 4.93
N GLY A 159 -0.30 13.88 5.93
CA GLY A 159 0.80 14.85 6.10
C GLY A 159 0.58 16.20 5.39
N PHE A 160 -0.66 16.44 4.92
CA PHE A 160 -1.11 17.67 4.30
C PHE A 160 -2.34 18.22 5.02
N LEU A 161 -2.54 19.55 4.98
CA LEU A 161 -3.71 20.21 5.55
C LEU A 161 -4.99 19.80 4.78
N PRO A 162 -6.15 19.67 5.44
CA PRO A 162 -7.43 19.47 4.74
C PRO A 162 -7.76 20.63 3.79
N GLY A 163 -8.34 20.30 2.63
CA GLY A 163 -8.80 21.29 1.65
C GLY A 163 -8.68 20.81 0.20
N TYR A 164 -9.06 21.67 -0.75
CA TYR A 164 -8.95 21.40 -2.19
C TYR A 164 -7.53 21.58 -2.72
N ILE A 165 -6.78 22.54 -2.16
CA ILE A 165 -5.36 22.79 -2.43
C ILE A 165 -4.66 22.76 -1.08
N GLN A 166 -3.86 21.73 -0.86
CA GLN A 166 -3.40 21.35 0.45
C GLN A 166 -1.92 21.69 0.59
N ALA A 167 -1.59 22.51 1.60
CA ALA A 167 -0.20 22.71 2.00
C ALA A 167 0.26 21.55 2.88
N ARG A 168 1.58 21.39 3.04
CA ARG A 168 2.14 20.44 4.01
C ARG A 168 1.71 20.80 5.43
N GLU A 169 1.46 19.78 6.25
CA GLU A 169 1.10 19.92 7.67
C GLU A 169 2.24 20.49 8.52
N GLY A 170 3.51 20.28 8.12
CA GLY A 170 4.66 20.71 8.90
C GLY A 170 4.93 19.80 10.10
N SER A 171 5.54 20.33 11.17
CA SER A 171 5.85 19.56 12.39
C SER A 171 4.63 19.37 13.30
N ASP A 172 3.71 20.33 13.29
CA ASP A 172 2.57 20.36 14.19
C ASP A 172 1.38 19.66 13.54
N ARG A 173 1.04 18.49 14.09
CA ARG A 173 -0.07 17.69 13.58
C ARG A 173 -1.40 18.41 13.79
N ILE A 174 -2.22 18.44 12.75
CA ILE A 174 -3.60 18.91 12.84
C ILE A 174 -4.41 17.88 13.62
N THR A 175 -5.28 18.40 14.49
CA THR A 175 -6.34 17.62 15.11
C THR A 175 -7.67 18.13 14.58
N ILE A 176 -8.44 17.25 13.93
CA ILE A 176 -9.80 17.55 13.50
C ILE A 176 -10.72 17.35 14.71
N SER A 177 -11.59 18.32 15.00
CA SER A 177 -12.56 18.23 16.08
C SER A 177 -13.98 18.25 15.51
N ARG A 178 -14.85 17.37 16.03
CA ARG A 178 -16.26 17.28 15.65
C ARG A 178 -17.11 17.27 16.92
N GLY A 179 -17.97 18.28 17.09
CA GLY A 179 -18.82 18.41 18.28
C GLY A 179 -18.03 18.57 19.59
N GLY A 180 -16.90 19.27 19.55
CA GLY A 180 -16.05 19.53 20.72
C GLY A 180 -15.14 18.36 21.14
N LYS A 181 -15.14 17.24 20.40
CA LYS A 181 -14.26 16.09 20.63
C LYS A 181 -13.32 15.88 19.45
N ALA A 182 -12.10 15.43 19.73
CA ALA A 182 -11.17 15.00 18.68
C ALA A 182 -11.82 13.90 17.83
N ALA A 183 -11.86 14.11 16.52
CA ALA A 183 -12.38 13.15 15.56
C ALA A 183 -11.42 11.96 15.46
N ARG A 184 -12.00 10.76 15.38
CA ARG A 184 -11.25 9.55 15.05
C ARG A 184 -10.63 9.71 13.66
N THR A 185 -9.33 9.44 13.57
CA THR A 185 -8.55 9.79 12.37
C THR A 185 -7.73 8.61 11.86
N ALA A 186 -7.89 8.26 10.58
CA ALA A 186 -7.00 7.37 9.86
C ALA A 186 -5.74 8.14 9.41
N ARG A 187 -4.55 7.74 9.88
CA ARG A 187 -3.28 8.32 9.44
C ARG A 187 -2.69 7.47 8.34
N ILE A 188 -2.57 8.03 7.15
CA ILE A 188 -2.15 7.33 5.94
C ILE A 188 -0.74 7.78 5.57
N TRP A 189 0.22 6.87 5.65
CA TRP A 189 1.63 7.13 5.36
C TRP A 189 1.98 6.59 3.97
N LYS A 190 2.09 7.51 3.01
CA LYS A 190 2.41 7.25 1.59
C LYS A 190 3.93 7.25 1.37
N VAL A 191 4.59 6.13 1.63
CA VAL A 191 6.07 6.06 1.63
C VAL A 191 6.69 6.22 0.24
N HIS A 192 5.91 5.98 -0.82
CA HIS A 192 6.32 6.15 -2.22
C HIS A 192 5.64 7.35 -2.90
N GLY A 193 5.03 8.24 -2.13
CA GLY A 193 4.26 9.35 -2.69
C GLY A 193 2.84 8.99 -3.07
N SER A 194 2.15 9.94 -3.68
CA SER A 194 0.73 9.85 -3.99
C SER A 194 0.40 10.58 -5.29
N LEU A 195 -0.67 10.16 -5.96
CA LEU A 195 -1.15 10.78 -7.19
C LEU A 195 -1.57 12.24 -7.01
N ASP A 196 -1.91 12.66 -5.79
CA ASP A 196 -2.26 14.04 -5.48
C ASP A 196 -1.07 14.91 -5.06
N TRP A 197 0.15 14.38 -4.94
CA TRP A 197 1.32 15.17 -4.52
C TRP A 197 2.09 15.76 -5.70
N PHE A 198 2.36 17.07 -5.62
CA PHE A 198 3.05 17.82 -6.67
C PHE A 198 4.05 18.82 -6.12
N GLN A 199 5.05 19.13 -6.94
CA GLN A 199 5.97 20.25 -6.74
C GLN A 199 5.76 21.29 -7.84
N ARG A 200 5.63 22.55 -7.43
CA ARG A 200 5.56 23.71 -8.33
C ARG A 200 6.94 24.12 -8.81
N SER A 201 7.00 24.95 -9.85
CA SER A 201 8.25 25.51 -10.38
C SER A 201 9.05 26.32 -9.37
N ASP A 202 8.40 26.89 -8.35
CA ASP A 202 9.04 27.62 -7.24
C ASP A 202 9.57 26.70 -6.12
N GLY A 203 9.44 25.37 -6.29
CA GLY A 203 9.84 24.37 -5.32
C GLY A 203 8.79 24.04 -4.25
N THR A 204 7.66 24.74 -4.22
CA THR A 204 6.59 24.52 -3.25
C THR A 204 5.93 23.15 -3.45
N VAL A 205 5.86 22.37 -2.38
CA VAL A 205 5.11 21.10 -2.33
C VAL A 205 3.64 21.38 -2.01
N VAL A 206 2.75 20.78 -2.79
CA VAL A 206 1.29 20.89 -2.65
C VAL A 206 0.64 19.53 -2.87
N SER A 207 -0.48 19.28 -2.20
CA SER A 207 -1.37 18.17 -2.54
C SER A 207 -2.69 18.70 -3.13
N ALA A 208 -3.19 18.07 -4.20
CA ALA A 208 -4.47 18.40 -4.83
C ALA A 208 -5.03 17.21 -5.60
N ALA A 209 -6.34 16.96 -5.48
CA ALA A 209 -6.98 15.88 -6.22
C ALA A 209 -7.11 16.21 -7.71
N LEU A 210 -6.09 15.85 -8.49
CA LEU A 210 -6.06 15.98 -9.95
C LEU A 210 -6.26 14.61 -10.62
N PHE A 211 -6.81 14.63 -11.83
CA PHE A 211 -6.97 13.46 -12.71
C PHE A 211 -6.38 13.67 -14.11
N GLU A 212 -5.82 14.85 -14.35
CA GLU A 212 -5.03 15.20 -15.52
C GLU A 212 -3.78 15.92 -15.01
N LEU A 213 -2.61 15.55 -15.52
CA LEU A 213 -1.33 16.08 -15.04
C LEU A 213 -1.04 17.45 -15.69
N PRO A 214 -1.03 18.57 -14.95
CA PRO A 214 -0.69 19.86 -15.53
C PRO A 214 0.81 19.94 -15.83
N ALA A 215 1.19 20.48 -16.99
CA ALA A 215 2.59 20.59 -17.42
C ALA A 215 3.48 21.40 -16.45
N ALA A 216 2.89 22.30 -15.66
CA ALA A 216 3.60 23.13 -14.68
C ALA A 216 3.82 22.45 -13.31
N LEU A 217 3.35 21.22 -13.13
CA LEU A 217 3.47 20.47 -11.88
C LEU A 217 4.33 19.21 -12.08
N LEU A 218 5.29 19.02 -11.20
CA LEU A 218 6.08 17.79 -11.14
C LEU A 218 5.41 16.80 -10.18
N PRO A 219 5.02 15.59 -10.63
CA PRO A 219 4.53 14.55 -9.73
C PRO A 219 5.55 14.14 -8.67
N LEU A 220 5.07 13.99 -7.44
CA LEU A 220 5.86 13.49 -6.32
C LEU A 220 5.48 12.04 -6.01
N ILE A 221 5.84 11.15 -6.94
CA ILE A 221 5.82 9.70 -6.77
C ILE A 221 7.22 9.11 -6.94
N VAL A 222 7.53 8.06 -6.20
CA VAL A 222 8.76 7.26 -6.33
C VAL A 222 8.45 6.10 -7.24
N SER A 223 8.75 6.23 -8.54
CA SER A 223 8.54 5.15 -9.50
C SER A 223 9.37 3.91 -9.16
N PRO A 224 8.94 2.70 -9.55
CA PRO A 224 9.70 1.48 -9.31
C PRO A 224 11.12 1.57 -9.89
N GLY A 225 12.13 1.13 -9.15
CA GLY A 225 13.52 1.00 -9.61
C GLY A 225 14.32 2.29 -9.75
N VAL A 226 13.71 3.41 -10.14
CA VAL A 226 14.38 4.73 -10.23
C VAL A 226 14.89 5.13 -8.85
N SER A 227 16.17 5.52 -8.76
CA SER A 227 16.94 5.89 -7.55
C SER A 227 16.07 6.31 -6.36
N LYS A 228 15.54 5.30 -5.63
CA LYS A 228 14.69 5.48 -4.45
C LYS A 228 15.37 6.37 -3.39
N PHE A 229 16.69 6.52 -3.47
CA PHE A 229 17.51 7.26 -2.54
C PHE A 229 17.61 8.76 -2.82
N GLU A 230 17.41 9.24 -4.05
CA GLU A 230 17.65 10.67 -4.33
C GLU A 230 16.52 11.56 -3.82
N ARG A 231 15.27 11.10 -3.87
CA ARG A 231 14.10 11.93 -3.50
C ARG A 231 13.50 11.62 -2.14
N THR A 232 13.76 10.46 -1.54
CA THR A 232 13.18 10.07 -0.24
C THR A 232 13.72 10.90 0.93
N HIS A 233 14.87 11.54 0.75
CA HIS A 233 15.42 12.49 1.70
C HIS A 233 14.72 13.84 1.65
N ASP A 234 13.97 14.16 0.60
CA ASP A 234 13.27 15.43 0.46
C ASP A 234 11.85 15.35 1.02
N GLU A 235 11.29 16.52 1.28
CA GLU A 235 9.88 16.63 1.61
C GLU A 235 9.02 16.51 0.34
N PRO A 236 7.89 15.79 0.37
CA PRO A 236 7.18 15.26 1.54
C PRO A 236 7.52 13.82 1.96
N PHE A 237 8.39 13.13 1.22
CA PHE A 237 8.72 11.73 1.46
C PHE A 237 9.37 11.52 2.84
N ARG A 238 10.29 12.40 3.24
CA ARG A 238 10.96 12.31 4.55
C ARG A 238 9.95 12.25 5.70
N SER A 239 9.00 13.19 5.75
CA SER A 239 7.99 13.23 6.81
C SER A 239 7.06 12.01 6.77
N ALA A 240 6.68 11.55 5.56
CA ALA A 240 5.84 10.37 5.39
C ALA A 240 6.53 9.07 5.85
N ILE A 241 7.80 8.88 5.47
CA ILE A 241 8.62 7.73 5.87
C ILE A 241 8.85 7.75 7.38
N GLN A 242 9.24 8.89 7.97
CA GLN A 242 9.40 8.98 9.43
C GLN A 242 8.10 8.70 10.19
N GLY A 243 6.95 9.11 9.62
CA GLY A 243 5.64 8.79 10.18
C GLY A 243 5.33 7.29 10.12
N ALA A 244 5.58 6.66 8.98
CA ALA A 244 5.45 5.21 8.80
C ALA A 244 6.37 4.45 9.75
N ASP A 245 7.62 4.87 9.87
CA ASP A 245 8.64 4.23 10.71
C ASP A 245 8.20 4.21 12.17
N ARG A 246 7.80 5.37 12.70
CA ARG A 246 7.25 5.45 14.06
C ARG A 246 6.01 4.58 14.24
N ALA A 247 5.12 4.53 13.25
CA ALA A 247 3.93 3.68 13.33
C ALA A 247 4.31 2.19 13.37
N LEU A 248 5.23 1.76 12.50
CA LEU A 248 5.70 0.37 12.41
C LEU A 248 6.46 -0.05 13.67
N GLU A 249 7.34 0.80 14.20
CA GLU A 249 8.12 0.53 15.41
C GLU A 249 7.25 0.32 16.65
N HIS A 250 6.17 1.09 16.79
CA HIS A 250 5.27 1.03 17.96
C HIS A 250 4.07 0.10 17.76
N ALA A 251 3.97 -0.57 16.61
CA ALA A 251 2.86 -1.45 16.30
C ALA A 251 2.78 -2.63 17.28
N LEU A 252 1.55 -2.94 17.69
CA LEU A 252 1.18 -4.12 18.48
C LEU A 252 0.61 -5.26 17.62
N GLY A 253 0.49 -5.04 16.32
CA GLY A 253 0.12 -6.01 15.30
C GLY A 253 0.26 -5.41 13.91
N TYR A 254 0.32 -6.27 12.90
CA TYR A 254 0.37 -5.87 11.50
C TYR A 254 -0.72 -6.59 10.70
N LEU A 255 -1.46 -5.85 9.88
CA LEU A 255 -2.41 -6.40 8.92
C LEU A 255 -1.95 -6.01 7.50
N CYS A 256 -1.28 -6.92 6.83
CA CYS A 256 -0.78 -6.75 5.46
C CYS A 256 -1.85 -7.19 4.46
N ILE A 257 -2.21 -6.31 3.53
CA ILE A 257 -3.24 -6.56 2.51
C ILE A 257 -2.63 -6.34 1.14
N GLY A 258 -2.54 -7.41 0.35
CA GLY A 258 -1.96 -7.38 -0.99
C GLY A 258 -0.51 -6.88 -1.02
N PHE A 259 0.24 -7.06 0.06
CA PHE A 259 1.61 -6.60 0.21
C PHE A 259 2.60 -7.69 -0.23
N GLY A 260 3.50 -7.35 -1.16
CA GLY A 260 4.39 -8.32 -1.82
C GLY A 260 5.70 -8.62 -1.08
N PHE A 261 6.00 -7.97 0.05
CA PHE A 261 7.26 -8.15 0.82
C PHE A 261 8.53 -7.96 -0.03
N ARG A 262 8.55 -6.90 -0.85
CA ARG A 262 9.75 -6.47 -1.62
C ARG A 262 10.18 -5.05 -1.32
N ASP A 263 9.49 -4.40 -0.38
CA ASP A 263 9.75 -3.01 -0.07
C ASP A 263 10.87 -2.86 0.97
N THR A 264 11.93 -2.15 0.58
CA THR A 264 13.13 -1.96 1.39
C THR A 264 12.93 -1.03 2.58
N HIS A 265 11.87 -0.21 2.60
CA HIS A 265 11.58 0.68 3.73
C HIS A 265 10.72 -0.03 4.80
N ILE A 266 9.79 -0.88 4.38
CA ILE A 266 8.82 -1.56 5.25
C ILE A 266 9.32 -2.93 5.72
N GLU A 267 9.82 -3.79 4.81
CA GLU A 267 10.13 -5.20 5.13
C GLU A 267 11.13 -5.35 6.28
N PRO A 268 12.27 -4.63 6.33
CA PRO A 268 13.25 -4.81 7.41
C PRO A 268 12.65 -4.57 8.80
N LYS A 269 11.75 -3.59 8.91
CA LYS A 269 11.07 -3.24 10.18
C LYS A 269 10.10 -4.33 10.60
N LEU A 270 9.34 -4.89 9.65
CA LEU A 270 8.47 -6.03 9.92
C LEU A 270 9.26 -7.25 10.40
N VAL A 271 10.38 -7.54 9.73
CA VAL A 271 11.28 -8.65 10.11
C VAL A 271 11.80 -8.46 11.52
N GLU A 272 12.31 -7.28 11.86
CA GLU A 272 12.84 -6.99 13.19
C GLU A 272 11.76 -7.19 14.27
N ARG A 273 10.59 -6.59 14.08
CA ARG A 273 9.50 -6.60 15.07
C ARG A 273 8.85 -7.97 15.22
N CYS A 274 8.59 -8.67 14.11
CA CYS A 274 8.01 -10.01 14.16
C CYS A 274 9.01 -11.02 14.73
N ARG A 275 10.29 -10.97 14.33
CA ARG A 275 11.30 -11.92 14.80
C ARG A 275 11.69 -11.69 16.26
N ASN A 276 11.98 -10.44 16.64
CA ASN A 276 12.59 -10.14 17.94
C ASN A 276 11.55 -9.99 19.06
N THR A 277 10.35 -9.49 18.72
CA THR A 277 9.29 -9.21 19.70
C THR A 277 8.03 -10.04 19.52
N ASN A 278 8.00 -10.94 18.51
CA ASN A 278 6.86 -11.81 18.20
C ASN A 278 5.53 -11.05 18.06
N VAL A 279 5.59 -9.86 17.46
CA VAL A 279 4.41 -9.04 17.17
C VAL A 279 3.50 -9.80 16.20
N PRO A 280 2.19 -9.91 16.49
CA PRO A 280 1.25 -10.59 15.60
C PRO A 280 1.23 -9.98 14.19
N ILE A 281 1.27 -10.83 13.17
CA ILE A 281 1.12 -10.40 11.77
C ILE A 281 0.10 -11.26 11.03
N VAL A 282 -0.83 -10.60 10.34
CA VAL A 282 -1.77 -11.22 9.41
C VAL A 282 -1.42 -10.76 7.99
N VAL A 283 -1.35 -11.69 7.05
CA VAL A 283 -1.15 -11.39 5.62
C VAL A 283 -2.32 -11.90 4.80
N LEU A 284 -2.96 -11.01 4.07
CA LEU A 284 -4.05 -11.30 3.15
C LEU A 284 -3.57 -11.06 1.73
N ALA A 285 -3.62 -12.07 0.87
CA ALA A 285 -3.26 -11.94 -0.54
C ALA A 285 -4.09 -12.89 -1.38
N ARG A 286 -4.32 -12.58 -2.66
CA ARG A 286 -4.86 -13.59 -3.60
C ARG A 286 -3.85 -14.72 -3.78
N SER A 287 -2.58 -14.36 -3.96
CA SER A 287 -1.46 -15.30 -4.04
C SER A 287 -0.29 -14.69 -3.27
N LEU A 288 0.27 -15.42 -2.31
CA LEU A 288 1.45 -15.02 -1.59
C LEU A 288 2.67 -15.12 -2.51
N THR A 289 3.48 -14.07 -2.51
CA THR A 289 4.76 -14.06 -3.22
C THR A 289 5.74 -15.04 -2.56
N GLU A 290 6.76 -15.47 -3.30
CA GLU A 290 7.84 -16.28 -2.73
C GLU A 290 8.55 -15.56 -1.59
N GLU A 291 8.69 -14.23 -1.68
CA GLU A 291 9.26 -13.42 -0.61
C GLU A 291 8.37 -13.42 0.65
N ALA A 292 7.05 -13.32 0.49
CA ALA A 292 6.11 -13.43 1.60
C ALA A 292 6.19 -14.82 2.25
N LYS A 293 6.22 -15.90 1.45
CA LYS A 293 6.37 -17.27 1.96
C LYS A 293 7.70 -17.47 2.69
N ALA A 294 8.80 -16.92 2.17
CA ALA A 294 10.11 -16.94 2.82
C ALA A 294 10.11 -16.18 4.14
N PHE A 295 9.48 -15.00 4.18
CA PHE A 295 9.28 -14.22 5.41
C PHE A 295 8.52 -15.03 6.46
N LEU A 296 7.40 -15.64 6.11
CA LEU A 296 6.57 -16.43 7.03
C LEU A 296 7.33 -17.62 7.62
N LYS A 297 8.10 -18.33 6.79
CA LYS A 297 8.85 -19.53 7.20
C LYS A 297 10.06 -19.21 8.10
N SER A 298 10.73 -18.08 7.89
CA SER A 298 12.05 -17.83 8.49
C SER A 298 12.16 -16.56 9.35
N LYS A 299 11.23 -15.61 9.21
CA LYS A 299 11.34 -14.26 9.80
C LYS A 299 10.13 -13.84 10.64
N ALA A 300 8.94 -14.44 10.46
CA ALA A 300 7.69 -13.97 11.08
C ALA A 300 7.48 -14.35 12.56
N GLY A 301 8.42 -15.07 13.18
CA GLY A 301 8.24 -15.58 14.55
C GLY A 301 7.19 -16.69 14.63
N SER A 302 6.48 -16.79 15.76
CA SER A 302 5.43 -17.80 15.98
C SER A 302 4.01 -17.25 15.94
N SER A 303 3.85 -15.92 15.95
CA SER A 303 2.54 -15.26 15.94
C SER A 303 2.17 -14.72 14.55
N TYR A 304 2.04 -15.60 13.56
CA TYR A 304 1.61 -15.20 12.22
C TYR A 304 0.40 -15.98 11.71
N LEU A 305 -0.34 -15.33 10.83
CA LEU A 305 -1.36 -15.93 9.97
C LEU A 305 -1.18 -15.38 8.56
N ALA A 306 -1.16 -16.24 7.54
CA ALA A 306 -1.27 -15.79 6.17
C ALA A 306 -2.37 -16.57 5.44
N LEU A 307 -3.15 -15.87 4.63
CA LEU A 307 -4.30 -16.41 3.92
C LEU A 307 -4.14 -16.11 2.43
N GLU A 308 -4.18 -17.15 1.60
CA GLU A 308 -4.20 -17.03 0.14
C GLU A 308 -5.35 -17.82 -0.50
N GLU A 309 -5.72 -17.46 -1.72
CA GLU A 309 -6.75 -18.18 -2.46
C GLU A 309 -6.28 -19.60 -2.78
N SER A 310 -7.16 -20.58 -2.57
CA SER A 310 -6.89 -21.98 -2.90
C SER A 310 -8.17 -22.71 -3.28
N CYS A 311 -8.30 -23.10 -4.55
CA CYS A 311 -9.40 -23.91 -5.08
C CYS A 311 -10.81 -23.37 -4.75
N GLY A 312 -11.00 -22.04 -4.77
CA GLY A 312 -12.29 -21.43 -4.42
C GLY A 312 -12.57 -21.33 -2.92
N GLY A 313 -11.58 -21.63 -2.08
CA GLY A 313 -11.57 -21.37 -0.64
C GLY A 313 -10.30 -20.63 -0.24
N THR A 314 -9.78 -20.93 0.94
CA THR A 314 -8.59 -20.27 1.50
C THR A 314 -7.56 -21.29 1.93
N ARG A 315 -6.29 -21.05 1.61
CA ARG A 315 -5.17 -21.75 2.24
C ARG A 315 -4.59 -20.88 3.36
N ALA A 316 -4.61 -21.42 4.57
CA ALA A 316 -4.13 -20.73 5.77
C ALA A 316 -2.77 -21.26 6.22
N TYR A 317 -1.82 -20.35 6.43
CA TYR A 317 -0.48 -20.62 6.95
C TYR A 317 -0.34 -20.05 8.35
N SER A 318 0.22 -20.84 9.26
CA SER A 318 0.49 -20.41 10.64
C SER A 318 1.70 -21.15 11.18
N HIS A 319 2.18 -20.78 12.37
CA HIS A 319 3.28 -21.49 13.00
C HIS A 319 3.01 -22.99 13.22
N GLN A 320 1.74 -23.38 13.45
CA GLN A 320 1.34 -24.78 13.58
C GLN A 320 1.20 -25.49 12.22
N HIS A 321 0.97 -24.72 11.16
CA HIS A 321 0.76 -25.21 9.80
C HIS A 321 1.62 -24.42 8.80
N PRO A 322 2.96 -24.55 8.85
CA PRO A 322 3.87 -23.74 8.03
C PRO A 322 3.79 -24.09 6.52
N ASP A 323 3.34 -25.29 6.19
CA ASP A 323 3.09 -25.73 4.80
C ASP A 323 1.66 -25.43 4.33
N GLY A 324 0.85 -24.83 5.21
CA GLY A 324 -0.52 -24.42 4.94
C GLY A 324 -1.55 -25.55 5.11
N ILE A 325 -2.77 -25.16 5.40
CA ILE A 325 -3.96 -26.01 5.41
C ILE A 325 -5.05 -25.40 4.54
N ASP A 326 -5.73 -26.20 3.75
CA ASP A 326 -6.87 -25.74 2.95
C ASP A 326 -8.14 -25.67 3.82
N LEU A 327 -8.84 -24.56 3.70
CA LEU A 327 -10.15 -24.25 4.29
C LEU A 327 -11.13 -24.11 3.12
N PRO A 328 -11.75 -25.22 2.68
CA PRO A 328 -12.54 -25.24 1.45
C PRO A 328 -13.85 -24.44 1.60
N GLY A 329 -14.23 -23.72 0.55
CA GLY A 329 -15.52 -23.00 0.49
C GLY A 329 -15.57 -21.65 1.21
N ASP A 330 -14.53 -21.31 1.99
CA ASP A 330 -14.45 -20.03 2.71
C ASP A 330 -13.45 -19.05 2.05
N ASP A 331 -13.91 -17.85 1.73
CA ASP A 331 -13.09 -16.74 1.21
C ASP A 331 -12.49 -15.90 2.36
N PHE A 332 -11.66 -16.48 3.22
CA PHE A 332 -11.00 -15.73 4.30
C PHE A 332 -9.76 -14.96 3.85
N TRP A 333 -9.23 -15.25 2.64
CA TRP A 333 -8.08 -14.53 2.09
C TRP A 333 -8.42 -13.10 1.62
N SER A 334 -9.67 -12.84 1.20
CA SER A 334 -10.11 -11.48 0.89
C SER A 334 -10.32 -10.67 2.17
N LEU A 335 -10.20 -9.34 2.08
CA LEU A 335 -10.47 -8.49 3.24
C LEU A 335 -11.93 -8.67 3.74
N ASN A 336 -12.90 -8.77 2.81
CA ASN A 336 -14.30 -8.98 3.15
C ASN A 336 -14.53 -10.25 3.97
N GLY A 337 -13.97 -11.38 3.56
CA GLY A 337 -14.17 -12.59 4.32
C GLY A 337 -13.25 -12.71 5.53
N PHE A 338 -12.06 -12.11 5.53
CA PHE A 338 -11.28 -11.90 6.75
C PHE A 338 -12.09 -11.17 7.82
N MET A 339 -12.87 -10.14 7.45
CA MET A 339 -13.73 -9.45 8.40
C MET A 339 -14.71 -10.41 9.10
N ARG A 340 -15.23 -11.44 8.41
CA ARG A 340 -16.11 -12.46 9.02
C ARG A 340 -15.42 -13.33 10.08
N LEU A 341 -14.09 -13.41 10.09
CA LEU A 341 -13.34 -14.12 11.13
C LEU A 341 -13.19 -13.29 12.41
N VAL A 342 -13.19 -11.96 12.28
CA VAL A 342 -12.81 -11.04 13.36
C VAL A 342 -13.97 -10.21 13.91
N THR A 343 -15.15 -10.29 13.31
CA THR A 343 -16.36 -9.54 13.73
C THR A 343 -17.50 -10.41 14.18
#